data_AF-A0A147B8A6-F1
#
_entry.id   AF-A0A147B8A6-F1
#
_cell.length_a   1.000
_cell.length_b   1.000
_cell.length_c   1.000
_cell.angle_alpha   90.00
_cell.angle_beta   90.00
_cell.angle_gamma   90.00
#
_symmetry.space_group_name_H-M   'P 1'
#
loop_
_entity.id
_entity.type
_entity.pdbx_description
1 polymer ?
#
loop_
_entity_poly.entity_id
_entity_poly.type
_entity_poly.pdbx_seq_one_letter_code
_entity_poly.pdbx_strand_id
1 'polypeptide(L)'
;LAIGFLGCCGAYFLNGCLFLTYTTLMAVFIIFELTVMGLVWKQANTHELAENVSEAIRRLILKSRKGISSVEMFLDRLQHDLKCCGGHGPDDYTQLEMDASVGCFYYTANGVVTHPTGCGKAVSDFLMSKSLTIGLVCLFIILTELFAVGSAVYLYLDQRSKKATPV
;
A
#
# COMPACT_ATOMS: atom_id res chain seq x y z
N LEU A 1 -7.41 -2.36 -11.52
CA LEU A 1 -8.51 -2.67 -12.47
C LEU A 1 -8.57 -1.67 -13.63
N ALA A 2 -8.80 -0.37 -13.39
CA ALA A 2 -8.89 0.63 -14.47
C ALA A 2 -7.65 0.69 -15.38
N ILE A 3 -6.44 0.66 -14.80
CA ILE A 3 -5.18 0.65 -15.56
C ILE A 3 -5.06 -0.63 -16.40
N GLY A 4 -5.43 -1.79 -15.85
CA GLY A 4 -5.46 -3.05 -16.59
C GLY A 4 -6.45 -3.03 -17.75
N PHE A 5 -7.61 -2.38 -17.58
CA PHE A 5 -8.57 -2.16 -18.66
C PHE A 5 -8.00 -1.26 -19.76
N LEU A 6 -7.32 -0.16 -19.40
CA LEU A 6 -6.64 0.71 -20.38
C LEU A 6 -5.55 -0.05 -21.16
N GLY A 7 -4.79 -0.91 -20.49
CA GLY A 7 -3.80 -1.77 -21.15
C GLY A 7 -4.45 -2.77 -22.12
N CYS A 8 -5.48 -3.49 -21.67
CA CYS A 8 -6.17 -4.51 -22.47
C CYS A 8 -6.92 -3.89 -23.66
N CYS A 9 -7.72 -2.84 -23.43
CA CYS A 9 -8.40 -2.12 -24.48
C CYS A 9 -7.43 -1.39 -25.41
N GLY A 10 -6.30 -0.90 -24.91
CA GLY A 10 -5.26 -0.27 -25.73
C GLY A 10 -4.72 -1.25 -26.76
N ALA A 11 -4.43 -2.47 -26.31
CA ALA A 11 -4.00 -3.57 -27.17
C ALA A 11 -5.09 -3.98 -28.18
N TYR A 12 -6.34 -4.09 -27.74
CA TYR A 12 -7.44 -4.52 -28.61
C TYR A 12 -7.84 -3.49 -29.66
N PHE A 13 -7.97 -2.21 -29.28
CA PHE A 13 -8.45 -1.15 -30.17
C PHE A 13 -7.35 -0.45 -30.98
N LEU A 14 -6.09 -0.85 -30.83
CA LEU A 14 -4.92 -0.20 -31.45
C LEU A 14 -4.93 1.34 -31.29
N ASN A 15 -5.40 1.82 -30.14
CA ASN A 15 -5.53 3.25 -29.89
C ASN A 15 -4.28 3.76 -29.14
N GLY A 16 -3.44 4.50 -29.86
CA GLY A 16 -2.21 5.07 -29.31
C GLY A 16 -2.42 6.01 -28.11
N CYS A 17 -3.56 6.71 -28.02
CA CYS A 17 -3.87 7.55 -26.86
C CYS A 17 -4.05 6.71 -25.59
N LEU A 18 -4.70 5.54 -25.71
CA LEU A 18 -4.90 4.63 -24.58
C LEU A 18 -3.57 4.06 -24.07
N PHE A 19 -2.66 3.68 -24.99
CA PHE A 19 -1.30 3.25 -24.63
C PHE A 19 -0.49 4.35 -23.95
N LEU A 20 -0.60 5.60 -24.41
CA LEU A 20 0.07 6.72 -23.76
C LEU A 20 -0.46 6.93 -22.35
N THR A 21 -1.78 6.96 -22.15
CA THR A 21 -2.37 7.10 -20.81
C THR A 21 -1.97 5.96 -19.87
N TYR A 22 -1.97 4.72 -20.37
CA TYR A 22 -1.52 3.55 -19.62
C TYR A 22 -0.06 3.69 -19.18
N THR A 23 0.84 3.99 -20.12
CA THR A 23 2.28 4.15 -19.85
C THR A 23 2.55 5.30 -18.88
N THR A 24 1.86 6.44 -19.03
CA THR A 24 2.00 7.56 -18.09
C THR A 24 1.55 7.17 -16.67
N LEU A 25 0.41 6.48 -16.53
CA LEU A 25 -0.06 6.04 -15.22
C LEU A 25 0.93 5.06 -14.59
N MET A 26 1.41 4.06 -15.34
CA MET A 26 2.40 3.10 -14.82
C MET A 26 3.72 3.77 -14.44
N ALA A 27 4.20 4.75 -15.21
CA ALA A 27 5.40 5.52 -14.84
C ALA A 27 5.23 6.28 -13.51
N VAL A 28 4.02 6.81 -13.24
CA VAL A 28 3.70 7.44 -11.95
C VAL A 28 3.75 6.42 -10.80
N PHE A 29 3.28 5.18 -11.01
CA PHE A 29 3.39 4.12 -10.00
C PHE A 29 4.84 3.76 -9.69
N ILE A 30 5.70 3.59 -10.71
CA ILE A 30 7.13 3.35 -10.51
C ILE A 30 7.76 4.46 -9.65
N ILE A 31 7.47 5.73 -9.95
CA ILE A 31 7.98 6.85 -9.16
C ILE A 31 7.45 6.76 -7.72
N PHE A 32 6.17 6.47 -7.54
CA PHE A 32 5.58 6.32 -6.21
C PHE A 32 6.26 5.20 -5.41
N GLU A 33 6.46 4.02 -5.99
CA GLU A 33 7.16 2.91 -5.34
C GLU A 33 8.58 3.30 -4.92
N LEU A 34 9.35 3.92 -5.81
CA LEU A 34 10.70 4.39 -5.50
C LEU A 34 10.71 5.46 -4.38
N THR A 35 9.74 6.38 -4.38
CA THR A 35 9.63 7.39 -3.31
C THR A 35 9.30 6.76 -1.97
N VAL A 36 8.35 5.82 -1.92
CA VAL A 36 7.97 5.12 -0.69
C VAL A 36 9.15 4.29 -0.19
N MET A 37 9.83 3.54 -1.06
CA MET A 37 11.02 2.78 -0.68
C MET A 37 12.13 3.69 -0.16
N GLY A 38 12.39 4.83 -0.81
CA GLY A 38 13.37 5.80 -0.36
C GLY A 38 13.03 6.42 0.99
N LEU A 39 11.77 6.78 1.21
CA LEU A 39 11.28 7.30 2.50
C LEU A 39 11.39 6.26 3.61
N VAL A 40 10.95 5.03 3.34
CA VAL A 40 11.04 3.93 4.31
C VAL A 40 12.49 3.62 4.62
N TRP A 41 13.39 3.53 3.64
CA TRP A 41 14.81 3.27 3.90
C TRP A 41 15.45 4.40 4.72
N LYS A 42 15.10 5.65 4.42
CA LYS A 42 15.59 6.82 5.17
C LYS A 42 15.11 6.82 6.62
N GLN A 43 13.84 6.46 6.86
CA GLN A 43 13.20 6.50 8.18
C GLN A 43 13.29 5.17 8.94
N ALA A 44 13.70 4.09 8.29
CA ALA A 44 13.83 2.77 8.92
C ALA A 44 14.76 2.83 10.14
N ASN A 45 15.82 3.64 10.08
CA ASN A 45 16.79 3.75 11.16
C ASN A 45 16.36 4.64 12.34
N THR A 46 15.15 5.20 12.35
CA THR A 46 14.71 6.17 13.37
C THR A 46 13.34 5.84 13.95
N HIS A 47 13.15 6.17 15.24
CA HIS A 47 11.85 6.21 15.92
C HIS A 47 10.79 7.02 15.16
N GLU A 48 11.21 7.90 14.23
CA GLU A 48 10.33 8.71 13.38
C GLU A 48 9.36 7.89 12.52
N LEU A 49 9.77 6.73 11.97
CA LEU A 49 8.87 5.90 11.19
C LEU A 49 7.73 5.37 12.07
N ALA A 50 8.08 4.85 13.25
CA ALA A 50 7.11 4.34 14.19
C ALA A 50 6.16 5.46 14.63
N GLU A 51 6.66 6.65 14.95
CA GLU A 51 5.84 7.81 15.32
C GLU A 51 4.90 8.26 14.21
N ASN A 52 5.39 8.40 12.98
CA ASN A 52 4.58 8.81 11.83
C ASN A 52 3.45 7.81 11.54
N VAL A 53 3.75 6.51 11.64
CA VAL A 53 2.76 5.45 11.46
C VAL A 53 1.76 5.46 12.62
N SER A 54 2.23 5.60 13.87
CA SER A 54 1.35 5.71 15.04
C SER A 54 0.35 6.86 14.89
N GLU A 55 0.83 8.05 14.50
CA GLU A 55 -0.01 9.22 14.32
C GLU A 55 -1.00 9.05 13.14
N ALA A 56 -0.58 8.42 12.04
CA ALA A 56 -1.47 8.08 10.94
C ALA A 56 -2.60 7.12 11.39
N ILE A 57 -2.28 6.15 12.24
CA ILE A 57 -3.26 5.20 12.79
C ILE A 57 -4.21 5.90 13.77
N ARG A 58 -3.72 6.79 14.64
CA ARG A 58 -4.57 7.64 15.50
C ARG A 58 -5.56 8.48 14.68
N ARG A 59 -5.13 9.01 13.54
CA ARG A 59 -6.03 9.72 12.60
C ARG A 59 -7.04 8.80 11.94
N LEU A 60 -6.67 7.56 11.62
CA LEU A 60 -7.61 6.56 11.09
C LEU A 60 -8.66 6.16 12.14
N ILE A 61 -8.26 5.98 13.40
CA ILE A 61 -9.14 5.77 14.55
C ILE A 61 -10.14 6.94 14.63
N LEU A 62 -9.68 8.19 14.65
CA LEU A 62 -10.57 9.36 14.63
C LEU A 62 -11.52 9.40 13.41
N LYS A 63 -11.08 8.90 12.26
CA LYS A 63 -11.91 8.84 11.04
C LYS A 63 -12.93 7.71 11.09
N SER A 64 -12.66 6.61 11.80
CA SER A 64 -13.61 5.52 11.97
C SER A 64 -14.85 5.97 12.77
N ARG A 65 -14.70 6.94 13.70
CA ARG A 65 -15.81 7.62 14.40
C ARG A 65 -16.92 8.12 13.46
N LYS A 66 -16.60 8.46 12.21
CA LYS A 66 -17.59 8.90 11.21
C LYS A 66 -18.50 7.76 10.70
N GLY A 67 -18.39 6.55 11.25
CA GLY A 67 -19.20 5.38 10.90
C GLY A 67 -18.89 4.83 9.51
N ILE A 68 -17.67 5.07 9.01
CA ILE A 68 -17.26 4.56 7.71
C ILE A 68 -16.82 3.12 7.89
N SER A 69 -17.71 2.17 7.61
CA SER A 69 -17.49 0.73 7.81
C SER A 69 -16.21 0.19 7.14
N SER A 70 -15.79 0.78 6.02
CA SER A 70 -14.54 0.39 5.35
C SER A 70 -13.29 0.79 6.14
N VAL A 71 -13.34 1.89 6.89
CA VAL A 71 -12.23 2.34 7.75
C VAL A 71 -12.14 1.47 8.99
N GLU A 72 -13.28 1.13 9.60
CA GLU A 72 -13.34 0.21 10.75
C GLU A 72 -12.81 -1.17 10.38
N MET A 73 -13.28 -1.75 9.27
CA MET A 73 -12.83 -3.07 8.82
C MET A 73 -11.34 -3.08 8.46
N PHE A 74 -10.83 -2.00 7.87
CA PHE A 74 -9.41 -1.87 7.59
C PHE A 74 -8.59 -1.81 8.89
N LEU A 75 -9.04 -1.02 9.86
CA LEU A 75 -8.39 -0.88 11.15
C LEU A 75 -8.37 -2.20 11.93
N ASP A 76 -9.49 -2.94 11.90
CA ASP A 76 -9.60 -4.27 12.49
C ASP A 76 -8.60 -5.26 11.88
N ARG A 77 -8.57 -5.37 10.55
CA ARG A 77 -7.65 -6.29 9.88
C ARG A 77 -6.20 -5.92 10.15
N LEU A 78 -5.89 -4.63 10.09
CA LEU A 78 -4.54 -4.14 10.34
C LEU A 78 -4.07 -4.50 11.75
N GLN A 79 -4.90 -4.26 12.78
CA GLN A 79 -4.57 -4.58 14.17
C GLN A 79 -4.46 -6.08 14.43
N HIS A 80 -5.32 -6.88 13.79
CA HIS A 80 -5.29 -8.32 13.89
C HIS A 80 -4.04 -8.94 13.22
N ASP A 81 -3.77 -8.57 11.96
CA ASP A 81 -2.69 -9.15 11.16
C ASP A 81 -1.31 -8.76 11.71
N LEU A 82 -1.16 -7.52 12.18
CA LEU A 82 0.07 -7.02 12.79
C LEU A 82 0.16 -7.29 14.29
N LYS A 83 -0.88 -7.86 14.91
CA LYS A 83 -0.95 -8.18 16.35
C LYS A 83 -0.61 -6.97 17.22
N CYS A 84 -1.22 -5.83 16.90
CA CYS A 84 -0.98 -4.55 17.53
C CYS A 84 -2.29 -3.88 17.90
N CYS A 85 -2.24 -2.84 18.75
CA CYS A 85 -3.42 -2.08 19.11
C CYS A 85 -3.12 -0.59 19.24
N GLY A 86 -3.97 0.23 18.64
CA GLY A 86 -3.78 1.68 18.57
C GLY A 86 -2.57 2.09 17.72
N GLY A 87 -2.25 3.38 17.72
CA GLY A 87 -1.03 3.89 17.10
C GLY A 87 0.19 3.59 17.98
N HIS A 88 0.22 4.16 19.17
CA HIS A 88 1.27 3.98 20.18
C HIS A 88 0.98 2.85 21.16
N GLY A 89 -0.29 2.54 21.37
CA GLY A 89 -0.75 1.47 22.24
C GLY A 89 -2.26 1.49 22.43
N PRO A 90 -2.82 0.55 23.21
CA PRO A 90 -4.27 0.46 23.44
C PRO A 90 -4.88 1.68 24.13
N ASP A 91 -4.08 2.42 24.91
CA ASP A 91 -4.51 3.66 25.56
C ASP A 91 -4.90 4.78 24.56
N ASP A 92 -4.51 4.67 23.29
CA ASP A 92 -4.96 5.61 22.27
C ASP A 92 -6.49 5.63 22.14
N TYR A 93 -7.15 4.48 22.30
CA TYR A 93 -8.60 4.40 22.23
C TYR A 93 -9.28 5.10 23.41
N THR A 94 -8.74 4.93 24.63
CA THR A 94 -9.26 5.59 25.82
C THR A 94 -9.04 7.11 25.76
N GLN A 95 -7.86 7.55 25.31
CA GLN A 95 -7.55 8.97 25.11
C GLN A 95 -8.42 9.64 24.04
N LEU A 96 -8.81 8.89 23.00
CA LEU A 96 -9.65 9.37 21.91
C LEU A 96 -11.15 9.20 22.18
N GLU A 97 -11.53 8.74 23.38
CA GLU A 97 -12.91 8.45 23.77
C GLU A 97 -13.61 7.55 22.75
N MET A 98 -12.96 6.44 22.41
CA MET A 98 -13.45 5.47 21.44
C MET A 98 -13.32 4.04 21.95
N ASP A 99 -14.21 3.18 21.48
CA ASP A 99 -14.09 1.74 21.71
C ASP A 99 -12.96 1.16 20.85
N ALA A 100 -12.16 0.29 21.46
CA ALA A 100 -11.13 -0.45 20.75
C ALA A 100 -11.75 -1.35 19.69
N SER A 101 -11.12 -1.39 18.51
CA SER A 101 -11.57 -2.23 17.41
C SER A 101 -11.41 -3.72 17.77
N VAL A 102 -12.23 -4.60 17.19
CA VAL A 102 -12.21 -6.04 17.50
C VAL A 102 -10.83 -6.66 17.19
N GLY A 103 -10.15 -6.15 16.17
CA GLY A 103 -8.79 -6.58 15.79
C GLY A 103 -7.71 -6.32 16.84
N CYS A 104 -7.96 -5.45 17.82
CA CYS A 104 -7.05 -5.16 18.93
C CYS A 104 -6.95 -6.33 19.94
N PHE A 105 -7.89 -7.27 19.90
CA PHE A 105 -8.01 -8.36 20.87
C PHE A 105 -7.65 -9.72 20.27
N TYR A 106 -7.10 -10.60 21.11
CA TYR A 106 -6.86 -12.01 20.80
C TYR A 106 -7.39 -12.91 21.91
N TYR A 107 -7.76 -14.14 21.55
CA TYR A 107 -8.38 -15.10 22.46
C TYR A 107 -7.34 -16.04 23.05
N THR A 108 -7.42 -16.26 24.37
CA THR A 108 -6.62 -17.22 25.12
C THR A 108 -7.53 -18.15 25.91
N ALA A 109 -6.98 -19.26 26.43
CA ALA A 109 -7.74 -20.17 27.29
C ALA A 109 -8.32 -19.50 28.55
N ASN A 110 -7.74 -18.36 28.97
CA ASN A 110 -8.10 -17.62 30.17
C ASN A 110 -8.93 -16.36 29.89
N GLY A 111 -9.36 -16.14 28.64
CA GLY A 111 -10.20 -15.01 28.24
C GLY A 111 -9.64 -14.19 27.06
N VAL A 112 -10.22 -13.00 26.89
CA VAL A 112 -9.87 -12.04 25.83
C VAL A 112 -8.78 -11.11 26.33
N VAL A 113 -7.69 -11.00 25.58
CA VAL A 113 -6.53 -10.17 25.92
C VAL A 113 -6.28 -9.15 24.81
N THR A 114 -5.86 -7.95 25.20
CA THR A 114 -5.53 -6.85 24.30
C THR A 114 -4.08 -6.92 23.86
N HIS A 115 -3.78 -6.60 22.59
CA HIS A 115 -2.40 -6.45 22.14
C HIS A 115 -1.72 -5.27 22.85
N PRO A 116 -0.60 -5.46 23.57
CA PRO A 116 0.05 -4.40 24.32
C PRO A 116 0.90 -3.47 23.43
N THR A 117 1.26 -3.92 22.23
CA THR A 117 2.16 -3.21 21.32
C THR A 117 1.38 -2.25 20.41
N GLY A 118 1.81 -1.00 20.34
CA GLY A 118 1.31 -0.02 19.35
C GLY A 118 1.65 -0.41 17.92
N CYS A 119 0.75 -0.13 16.98
CA CYS A 119 0.95 -0.49 15.58
C CYS A 119 2.10 0.24 14.90
N GLY A 120 2.47 1.46 15.30
CA GLY A 120 3.66 2.13 14.76
C GLY A 120 4.94 1.34 15.05
N LYS A 121 5.07 0.82 16.27
CA LYS A 121 6.18 -0.05 16.65
C LYS A 121 6.11 -1.40 15.94
N ALA A 122 4.93 -2.03 15.89
CA ALA A 122 4.77 -3.33 15.22
C ALA A 122 5.11 -3.27 13.72
N VAL A 123 4.74 -2.17 13.03
CA VAL A 123 5.11 -1.94 11.63
C VAL A 123 6.62 -1.77 11.47
N SER A 124 7.27 -0.99 12.34
CA SER A 124 8.72 -0.82 12.33
C SER A 124 9.44 -2.15 12.55
N ASP A 125 9.01 -2.95 13.53
CA ASP A 125 9.55 -4.28 13.81
C ASP A 125 9.32 -5.27 12.65
N PHE A 126 8.16 -5.20 12.00
CA PHE A 126 7.85 -6.00 10.81
C PHE A 126 8.75 -5.63 9.63
N LEU A 127 8.92 -4.33 9.35
CA LEU A 127 9.78 -3.84 8.28
C LEU A 127 11.23 -4.23 8.50
N MET A 128 11.73 -4.15 9.73
CA MET A 128 13.11 -4.57 10.05
C MET A 128 13.29 -6.09 9.94
N SER A 129 12.39 -6.86 10.54
CA SER A 129 12.52 -8.33 10.60
C SER A 129 12.26 -9.03 9.26
N LYS A 130 11.44 -8.42 8.38
CA LYS A 130 11.05 -8.99 7.07
C LYS A 130 11.52 -8.15 5.88
N SER A 131 12.42 -7.19 6.09
CA SER A 131 12.96 -6.27 5.07
C SER A 131 13.39 -6.97 3.78
N LEU A 132 14.09 -8.11 3.88
CA LEU A 132 14.54 -8.87 2.72
C LEU A 132 13.37 -9.39 1.88
N THR A 133 12.37 -10.00 2.51
CA THR A 133 11.18 -10.51 1.81
C THR A 133 10.40 -9.38 1.16
N ILE A 134 10.22 -8.27 1.88
CA ILE A 134 9.52 -7.09 1.36
C ILE A 134 10.28 -6.51 0.16
N GLY A 135 11.60 -6.40 0.26
CA GLY A 135 12.45 -5.94 -0.83
C GLY A 135 12.35 -6.80 -2.09
N LEU A 136 12.31 -8.13 -1.94
CA LEU A 136 12.12 -9.05 -3.07
C LEU A 136 10.75 -8.89 -3.74
N VAL A 137 9.68 -8.72 -2.95
CA VAL A 137 8.33 -8.48 -3.48
C VAL A 137 8.29 -7.15 -4.24
N CYS A 138 8.82 -6.08 -3.66
CA CYS A 138 8.91 -4.77 -4.32
C CYS A 138 9.72 -4.86 -5.64
N LEU A 139 10.86 -5.55 -5.63
CA LEU A 139 11.66 -5.74 -6.84
C LEU A 139 10.87 -6.47 -7.93
N PHE A 140 10.12 -7.52 -7.58
CA PHE A 140 9.29 -8.24 -8.53
C PHE A 140 8.18 -7.36 -9.14
N ILE A 141 7.58 -6.48 -8.33
CA ILE A 141 6.56 -5.53 -8.80
C ILE A 141 7.18 -4.55 -9.81
N ILE A 142 8.31 -3.90 -9.46
CA ILE A 142 9.03 -2.98 -10.35
C ILE A 142 9.39 -3.66 -11.68
N LEU A 143 9.89 -4.90 -11.64
CA LEU A 143 10.22 -5.65 -12.86
C LEU A 143 8.98 -5.91 -13.73
N THR A 144 7.86 -6.24 -13.10
CA THR A 144 6.57 -6.45 -13.80
C THR A 144 6.07 -5.15 -14.43
N GLU A 145 6.18 -4.03 -13.72
CA GLU A 145 5.78 -2.71 -14.25
C GLU A 145 6.67 -2.28 -15.42
N LEU A 146 7.99 -2.44 -15.30
CA LEU A 146 8.93 -2.15 -16.39
C LEU A 146 8.66 -3.00 -17.63
N PHE A 147 8.38 -4.29 -17.45
CA PHE A 147 7.98 -5.16 -18.55
C PHE A 147 6.68 -4.70 -19.19
N ALA A 148 5.69 -4.31 -18.39
CA ALA A 148 4.40 -3.84 -18.88
C ALA A 148 4.50 -2.50 -19.63
N VAL A 149 5.34 -1.57 -19.15
CA VAL A 149 5.63 -0.31 -19.84
C VAL A 149 6.42 -0.57 -21.12
N GLY A 150 7.46 -1.41 -21.06
CA GLY A 150 8.27 -1.76 -22.22
C GLY A 150 7.45 -2.38 -23.36
N SER A 151 6.56 -3.32 -23.02
CA SER A 151 5.64 -3.93 -23.99
C SER A 151 4.61 -2.92 -24.54
N ALA A 152 4.05 -2.05 -23.71
CA ALA A 152 3.16 -0.98 -24.17
C ALA A 152 3.84 0.00 -25.14
N VAL A 153 5.07 0.41 -24.85
CA VAL A 153 5.87 1.29 -25.72
C VAL A 153 6.23 0.58 -27.02
N TYR A 154 6.64 -0.68 -26.96
CA TYR A 154 6.94 -1.49 -28.14
C TYR A 154 5.72 -1.58 -29.07
N LEU A 155 4.54 -1.93 -28.53
CA LEU A 155 3.29 -1.99 -29.30
C LEU A 155 2.91 -0.63 -29.87
N TYR A 156 3.07 0.46 -29.11
CA TYR A 156 2.82 1.82 -29.60
C TYR A 156 3.71 2.18 -30.80
N LEU A 157 5.00 1.81 -30.75
CA LEU A 157 5.94 2.06 -31.85
C LEU A 157 5.63 1.22 -33.08
N ASP A 158 5.28 -0.07 -32.92
CA ASP A 158 4.87 -0.95 -34.03
C ASP A 158 3.63 -0.39 -34.75
N GLN A 159 2.63 0.07 -33.98
CA GLN A 159 1.41 0.68 -34.54
C GLN A 159 1.70 1.99 -35.27
N ARG A 160 2.60 2.81 -34.72
CA ARG A 160 3.01 4.06 -35.37
C ARG A 160 3.76 3.79 -36.67
N SER A 161 4.61 2.77 -36.70
CA SER A 161 5.34 2.34 -37.90
C SER A 161 4.37 1.93 -39.01
N LYS A 162 3.37 1.08 -38.69
CA LYS A 162 2.35 0.63 -39.65
C LYS A 162 1.50 1.76 -40.24
N LYS A 163 1.20 2.81 -39.46
CA LYS A 163 0.48 4.00 -39.97
C LYS A 163 1.34 4.89 -40.87
N ALA A 164 2.68 4.86 -40.73
CA ALA A 164 3.59 5.71 -41.50
C ALA A 164 3.89 5.17 -42.91
N THR A 165 3.63 3.90 -43.18
CA THR A 165 3.67 3.28 -44.52
C THR A 165 2.25 2.97 -45.01
N PRO A 166 1.51 3.96 -45.54
CA PRO A 166 0.29 3.67 -46.28
C PRO A 166 0.69 3.04 -47.62
N VAL A 167 0.29 1.78 -47.83
CA VAL A 167 0.32 1.11 -49.14
C VAL A 167 -0.82 1.67 -50.00
#